data_AF-A0A8E2EMJ2-F1
#
_entry.id   AF-A0A8E2EMJ2-F1
#
_cell.length_a   1.000
_cell.length_b   1.000
_cell.length_c   1.000
_cell.angle_alpha   90.00
_cell.angle_beta   90.00
_cell.angle_gamma   90.00
#
_symmetry.space_group_name_H-M   'P 1'
#
loop_
_entity.id
_entity.type
_entity.pdbx_description
1 polymer ?
#
loop_
_entity_poly.entity_id
_entity_poly.type
_entity_poly.pdbx_seq_one_letter_code
_entity_poly.pdbx_strand_id
1 'polypeptide(L)'
;MTLLTPALHVWVGSKLCATERSLTGDEHLGMTSINDPESHLFGHVPIPPVLDHQCDSMAIERMKGLTASLLSALSRKIQAGRRCRKDWFEVFLTTFILLNNLEYVYGIQRTFQNYLGSTAEFGSHVKKTSEKYIDKWIWSAENILFMYNAFFKNTGAAFSLENIDSAITEGNLDQSSEDYVREVIHTIPHIKASARKMSDVTDYNYEMVWCWQLFVQN
;
A
#
# COMPACT_ATOMS: atom_id res chain seq x y z
N MET A 1 -13.25 -14.92 -8.48
CA MET A 1 -13.13 -13.49 -8.12
C MET A 1 -11.66 -13.19 -7.92
N THR A 2 -11.19 -12.11 -8.54
CA THR A 2 -9.80 -11.71 -8.43
C THR A 2 -9.53 -11.03 -7.08
N LEU A 3 -8.33 -11.20 -6.54
CA LEU A 3 -7.87 -10.54 -5.30
C LEU A 3 -7.53 -9.05 -5.54
N LEU A 4 -7.34 -8.66 -6.80
CA LEU A 4 -6.90 -7.32 -7.19
C LEU A 4 -7.93 -6.24 -6.90
N THR A 5 -9.20 -6.45 -7.25
CA THR A 5 -10.25 -5.44 -7.02
C THR A 5 -10.40 -5.06 -5.54
N PRO A 6 -10.52 -6.00 -4.59
CA PRO A 6 -10.56 -5.62 -3.18
C PRO A 6 -9.25 -4.98 -2.70
N ALA A 7 -8.08 -5.40 -3.20
CA ALA A 7 -6.81 -4.77 -2.86
C ALA A 7 -6.74 -3.30 -3.33
N LEU A 8 -7.17 -3.03 -4.57
CA LEU A 8 -7.25 -1.69 -5.13
C LEU A 8 -8.26 -0.82 -4.39
N HIS A 9 -9.42 -1.35 -4.00
CA HIS A 9 -10.38 -0.58 -3.19
C HIS A 9 -9.82 -0.20 -1.82
N VAL A 10 -9.08 -1.10 -1.15
CA VAL A 10 -8.39 -0.77 0.11
C VAL A 10 -7.30 0.26 -0.14
N TRP A 11 -6.55 0.12 -1.25
CA TRP A 11 -5.52 1.07 -1.64
C TRP A 11 -6.10 2.46 -1.92
N VAL A 12 -7.17 2.58 -2.72
CA VAL A 12 -7.82 3.87 -3.01
C VAL A 12 -8.43 4.48 -1.75
N GLY A 13 -9.11 3.66 -0.93
CA GLY A 13 -9.77 4.14 0.28
C GLY A 13 -8.81 4.79 1.27
N SER A 14 -7.58 4.27 1.41
CA SER A 14 -6.60 4.86 2.32
C SER A 14 -6.10 6.21 1.83
N LYS A 15 -5.93 6.39 0.51
CA LYS A 15 -5.55 7.68 -0.09
C LYS A 15 -6.68 8.66 0.10
N LEU A 16 -7.91 8.24 -0.18
CA LEU A 16 -9.09 9.09 -0.01
C LEU A 16 -9.22 9.67 1.41
N CYS A 17 -8.84 8.90 2.44
CA CYS A 17 -8.85 9.35 3.84
C CYS A 17 -7.60 10.13 4.27
N ALA A 18 -6.52 10.12 3.49
CA ALA A 18 -5.24 10.72 3.83
C ALA A 18 -4.88 11.93 2.95
N THR A 19 -5.54 12.09 1.81
CA THR A 19 -5.40 13.25 0.94
C THR A 19 -6.35 14.34 1.36
N GLU A 20 -5.89 15.59 1.26
CA GLU A 20 -6.75 16.75 1.40
C GLU A 20 -7.83 16.77 0.33
N ARG A 21 -9.02 17.23 0.70
CA ARG A 21 -10.21 17.22 -0.16
C ARG A 21 -10.92 18.56 -0.12
N SER A 22 -11.48 18.93 -1.26
CA SER A 22 -12.26 20.15 -1.43
C SER A 22 -13.48 19.87 -2.29
N LEU A 23 -14.50 20.72 -2.15
CA LEU A 23 -15.67 20.73 -3.01
C LEU A 23 -15.29 21.36 -4.36
N THR A 24 -15.69 20.72 -5.45
CA THR A 24 -15.39 21.14 -6.82
C THR A 24 -16.63 21.38 -7.68
N GLY A 25 -17.83 21.12 -7.14
CA GLY A 25 -19.11 21.38 -7.82
C GLY A 25 -19.68 22.75 -7.48
N ASP A 26 -20.74 23.15 -8.19
CA ASP A 26 -21.40 24.45 -8.02
C ASP A 26 -22.06 24.63 -6.63
N GLU A 27 -22.38 23.51 -5.96
CA GLU A 27 -22.91 23.50 -4.60
C GLU A 27 -21.76 23.47 -3.58
N HIS A 28 -21.71 24.49 -2.73
CA HIS A 28 -20.65 24.70 -1.74
C HIS A 28 -21.09 24.38 -0.30
N LEU A 29 -22.35 23.95 -0.08
CA LEU A 29 -22.90 23.55 1.22
C LEU A 29 -22.74 24.62 2.31
N GLY A 30 -22.83 25.89 1.92
CA GLY A 30 -22.63 27.04 2.82
C GLY A 30 -21.17 27.32 3.19
N MET A 31 -20.21 26.63 2.58
CA MET A 31 -18.78 26.89 2.75
C MET A 31 -18.30 27.97 1.77
N THR A 32 -17.18 28.61 2.09
CA THR A 32 -16.52 29.61 1.24
C THR A 32 -15.07 29.22 1.03
N SER A 33 -14.44 29.75 -0.02
CA SER A 33 -13.04 29.48 -0.31
C SER A 33 -12.13 29.98 0.81
N ILE A 34 -11.09 29.21 1.14
CA ILE A 34 -10.09 29.63 2.11
C ILE A 34 -9.22 30.74 1.52
N ASN A 35 -9.10 31.86 2.23
CA ASN A 35 -8.33 33.04 1.82
C ASN A 35 -6.98 33.18 2.55
N ASP A 36 -6.55 32.15 3.27
CA ASP A 36 -5.26 32.11 3.96
C ASP A 36 -4.19 31.48 3.04
N PRO A 37 -3.18 32.24 2.58
CA PRO A 37 -2.12 31.72 1.69
C PRO A 37 -1.25 30.62 2.31
N GLU A 38 -1.21 30.52 3.65
CA GLU A 38 -0.46 29.48 4.35
C GLU A 38 -1.25 28.17 4.48
N SER A 39 -2.56 28.19 4.15
CA SER A 39 -3.39 27.00 4.16
C SER A 39 -3.17 26.15 2.92
N HIS A 40 -3.07 24.84 3.10
CA HIS A 40 -3.05 23.90 1.97
C HIS A 40 -4.33 23.93 1.12
N LEU A 41 -5.43 24.47 1.67
CA LEU A 41 -6.70 24.65 0.96
C LEU A 41 -6.89 26.08 0.41
N PHE A 42 -5.83 26.90 0.32
CA PHE A 42 -5.92 28.26 -0.23
C PHE A 42 -6.57 28.27 -1.62
N GLY A 43 -7.62 29.09 -1.77
CA GLY A 43 -8.41 29.19 -3.01
C GLY A 43 -9.40 28.05 -3.23
N HIS A 44 -9.46 27.04 -2.35
CA HIS A 44 -10.38 25.91 -2.44
C HIS A 44 -11.54 26.04 -1.44
N VAL A 45 -12.69 25.47 -1.80
CA VAL A 45 -13.86 25.36 -0.91
C VAL A 45 -13.72 24.08 -0.08
N PRO A 46 -13.57 24.16 1.26
CA PRO A 46 -13.40 22.98 2.10
C PRO A 46 -14.68 22.17 2.20
N ILE A 47 -14.55 20.86 2.45
CA ILE A 47 -15.69 20.01 2.80
C ILE A 47 -16.16 20.36 4.22
N PRO A 48 -17.48 20.49 4.49
CA PRO A 48 -17.98 20.65 5.85
C PRO A 48 -17.45 19.55 6.78
N PRO A 49 -16.92 19.86 7.99
CA PRO A 49 -16.24 18.87 8.84
C PRO A 49 -17.07 17.61 9.15
N VAL A 50 -18.39 17.77 9.31
CA VAL A 50 -19.31 16.64 9.57
C VAL A 50 -19.40 15.71 8.36
N LEU A 51 -19.49 16.28 7.16
CA LEU A 51 -19.55 15.50 5.92
C LEU A 51 -18.22 14.80 5.66
N ASP A 52 -17.11 15.50 5.87
CA ASP A 52 -15.76 14.96 5.73
C ASP A 52 -15.56 13.73 6.64
N HIS A 53 -15.92 13.85 7.92
CA HIS A 53 -15.89 12.74 8.88
C HIS A 53 -16.81 11.57 8.49
N GLN A 54 -17.99 11.84 7.91
CA GLN A 54 -18.90 10.80 7.44
C GLN A 54 -18.31 10.03 6.24
N CYS A 55 -17.73 10.74 5.28
CA CYS A 55 -17.04 10.13 4.14
C CYS A 55 -15.90 9.21 4.62
N ASP A 56 -15.09 9.66 5.57
CA ASP A 56 -14.00 8.85 6.13
C ASP A 56 -14.53 7.64 6.90
N SER A 57 -15.56 7.81 7.71
CA SER A 57 -16.17 6.71 8.46
C SER A 57 -16.66 5.60 7.53
N MET A 58 -17.36 5.97 6.46
CA MET A 58 -17.86 5.03 5.45
C MET A 58 -16.72 4.33 4.70
N ALA A 59 -15.69 5.09 4.30
CA ALA A 59 -14.53 4.53 3.61
C ALA A 59 -13.76 3.55 4.51
N ILE A 60 -13.53 3.91 5.78
CA ILE A 60 -12.85 3.06 6.77
C ILE A 60 -13.63 1.78 7.05
N GLU A 61 -14.94 1.86 7.23
CA GLU A 61 -15.79 0.68 7.45
C GLU A 61 -15.73 -0.27 6.24
N ARG A 62 -15.84 0.30 5.02
CA ARG A 62 -15.73 -0.48 3.79
C ARG A 62 -14.36 -1.15 3.65
N MET A 63 -13.28 -0.42 3.93
CA MET A 63 -11.91 -0.96 3.89
C MET A 63 -11.69 -2.08 4.90
N LYS A 64 -12.23 -1.98 6.12
CA LYS A 64 -12.13 -3.04 7.14
C LYS A 64 -12.76 -4.34 6.65
N GLY A 65 -13.98 -4.28 6.10
CA GLY A 65 -14.67 -5.44 5.56
C GLY A 65 -13.91 -6.07 4.37
N LEU A 66 -13.44 -5.24 3.44
CA LEU A 66 -12.66 -5.70 2.29
C LEU A 66 -11.34 -6.34 2.71
N THR A 67 -10.59 -5.71 3.61
CA THR A 67 -9.31 -6.23 4.11
C THR A 67 -9.45 -7.61 4.73
N ALA A 68 -10.46 -7.83 5.58
CA ALA A 68 -10.68 -9.14 6.20
C ALA A 68 -10.93 -10.23 5.15
N SER A 69 -11.80 -9.95 4.18
CA SER A 69 -12.10 -10.90 3.10
C SER A 69 -10.90 -11.17 2.19
N LEU A 70 -10.12 -10.12 1.89
CA LEU A 70 -8.94 -10.16 1.04
C LEU A 70 -7.83 -10.98 1.67
N LEU A 71 -7.47 -10.71 2.94
CA LEU A 71 -6.42 -11.44 3.65
C LEU A 71 -6.78 -12.92 3.80
N SER A 72 -8.05 -13.22 4.08
CA SER A 72 -8.55 -14.59 4.13
C SER A 72 -8.40 -15.30 2.77
N ALA A 73 -8.74 -14.63 1.67
CA ALA A 73 -8.62 -15.20 0.33
C ALA A 73 -7.17 -15.36 -0.14
N LEU A 74 -6.32 -14.37 0.14
CA LEU A 74 -4.88 -14.42 -0.12
C LEU A 74 -4.22 -15.57 0.65
N SER A 75 -4.52 -15.69 1.95
CA SER A 75 -4.00 -16.78 2.79
C SER A 75 -4.39 -18.15 2.26
N ARG A 76 -5.64 -18.34 1.80
CA ARG A 76 -6.07 -19.60 1.16
C ARG A 76 -5.27 -19.92 -0.11
N LYS A 77 -4.98 -18.93 -0.97
CA LYS A 77 -4.16 -19.15 -2.16
C LYS A 77 -2.73 -19.54 -1.80
N ILE A 78 -2.16 -18.89 -0.78
CA ILE A 78 -0.82 -19.19 -0.29
C ILE A 78 -0.75 -20.62 0.27
N GLN A 79 -1.72 -21.02 1.10
CA GLN A 79 -1.80 -22.36 1.69
C GLN A 79 -2.10 -23.47 0.67
N ALA A 80 -2.77 -23.15 -0.45
CA ALA A 80 -3.01 -24.11 -1.53
C ALA A 80 -1.73 -24.55 -2.25
N GLY A 81 -0.63 -23.80 -2.08
CA GLY A 81 0.70 -24.14 -2.58
C GLY A 81 0.72 -24.41 -4.08
N ARG A 82 1.23 -25.57 -4.49
CA ARG A 82 1.40 -25.93 -5.91
C ARG A 82 0.11 -25.84 -6.74
N ARG A 83 -1.07 -26.00 -6.13
CA ARG A 83 -2.36 -25.96 -6.85
C ARG A 83 -2.72 -24.55 -7.35
N CYS A 84 -2.14 -23.51 -6.75
CA CYS A 84 -2.35 -22.11 -7.10
C CYS A 84 -1.14 -21.49 -7.81
N ARG A 85 -0.24 -22.30 -8.39
CA ARG A 85 0.94 -21.78 -9.11
C ARG A 85 0.59 -20.85 -10.25
N LYS A 86 -0.45 -21.17 -11.02
CA LYS A 86 -0.98 -20.29 -12.08
C LYS A 86 -1.44 -18.91 -11.58
N ASP A 87 -1.72 -18.76 -10.29
CA ASP A 87 -2.19 -17.52 -9.70
C ASP A 87 -1.02 -16.65 -9.16
N TRP A 88 0.25 -17.03 -9.41
CA TRP A 88 1.40 -16.35 -8.82
C TRP A 88 1.44 -14.86 -9.12
N PHE A 89 1.03 -14.45 -10.32
CA PHE A 89 1.06 -13.05 -10.74
C PHE A 89 -0.01 -12.23 -10.02
N GLU A 90 -1.20 -12.81 -9.83
CA GLU A 90 -2.25 -12.21 -9.00
C GLU A 90 -1.81 -12.09 -7.54
N VAL A 91 -1.18 -13.13 -6.99
CA VAL A 91 -0.63 -13.12 -5.62
C VAL A 91 0.44 -12.03 -5.48
N PHE A 92 1.33 -11.91 -6.46
CA PHE A 92 2.36 -10.88 -6.51
C PHE A 92 1.74 -9.48 -6.52
N LEU A 93 0.89 -9.16 -7.50
CA LEU A 93 0.28 -7.84 -7.63
C LEU A 93 -0.55 -7.46 -6.40
N THR A 94 -1.32 -8.42 -5.87
CA THR A 94 -2.09 -8.20 -4.64
C THR A 94 -1.18 -7.88 -3.46
N THR A 95 -0.11 -8.64 -3.30
CA THR A 95 0.87 -8.44 -2.23
C THR A 95 1.57 -7.09 -2.37
N PHE A 96 1.96 -6.74 -3.60
CA PHE A 96 2.59 -5.46 -3.92
C PHE A 96 1.67 -4.30 -3.54
N ILE A 97 0.40 -4.34 -3.94
CA ILE A 97 -0.58 -3.29 -3.60
C ILE A 97 -0.75 -3.15 -2.08
N LEU A 98 -0.81 -4.27 -1.36
CA LEU A 98 -0.94 -4.26 0.10
C LEU A 98 0.28 -3.67 0.80
N LEU A 99 1.50 -4.07 0.40
CA LEU A 99 2.74 -3.53 0.96
C LEU A 99 2.91 -2.05 0.63
N ASN A 100 2.65 -1.66 -0.62
CA ASN A 100 2.68 -0.26 -1.03
C ASN A 100 1.67 0.57 -0.25
N ASN A 101 0.49 0.02 0.04
CA ASN A 101 -0.49 0.69 0.87
C ASN A 101 -0.01 0.88 2.32
N LEU A 102 0.66 -0.14 2.89
CA LEU A 102 1.24 -0.05 4.23
C LEU A 102 2.33 1.01 4.27
N GLU A 103 3.22 1.06 3.27
CA GLU A 103 4.27 2.09 3.18
C GLU A 103 3.68 3.51 3.14
N TYR A 104 2.62 3.69 2.35
CA TYR A 104 1.92 4.97 2.26
C TYR A 104 1.34 5.42 3.61
N VAL A 105 0.55 4.58 4.29
CA VAL A 105 -0.06 4.96 5.57
C VAL A 105 0.99 5.12 6.68
N TYR A 106 2.06 4.33 6.64
CA TYR A 106 3.21 4.50 7.52
C TYR A 106 3.83 5.88 7.35
N GLY A 107 4.12 6.28 6.10
CA GLY A 107 4.73 7.57 5.78
C GLY A 107 3.85 8.73 6.26
N ILE A 108 2.56 8.68 5.96
CA ILE A 108 1.60 9.71 6.37
C ILE A 108 1.58 9.86 7.90
N GLN A 109 1.53 8.74 8.63
CA GLN A 109 1.52 8.78 10.09
C GLN A 109 2.82 9.32 10.68
N ARG A 110 3.97 9.03 10.06
CA ARG A 110 5.26 9.61 10.46
C ARG A 110 5.29 11.11 10.23
N THR A 111 4.85 11.59 9.06
CA THR A 111 4.72 13.01 8.78
C THR A 111 3.80 13.69 9.81
N PHE A 112 2.65 13.10 10.09
CA PHE A 112 1.70 13.60 11.10
C PHE A 112 2.31 13.64 12.51
N GLN A 113 3.03 12.58 12.90
CA GLN A 113 3.73 12.51 14.19
C GLN A 113 4.81 13.59 14.29
N ASN A 114 5.57 13.85 13.23
CA ASN A 114 6.62 14.87 13.24
C ASN A 114 6.03 16.29 13.29
N TYR A 115 4.93 16.52 12.56
CA TYR A 115 4.24 17.81 12.53
C TYR A 115 3.60 18.17 13.88
N LEU A 116 2.83 17.25 14.49
CA LEU A 116 2.11 17.52 15.74
C LEU A 116 2.82 17.09 17.02
N GLY A 117 3.67 16.06 16.96
CA GLY A 117 4.34 15.49 18.13
C GLY A 117 5.41 16.41 18.72
N SER A 118 5.83 17.44 17.98
CA SER A 118 6.86 18.40 18.35
C SER A 118 6.29 19.68 19.01
N THR A 119 5.03 20.01 18.75
CA THR A 119 4.50 21.39 18.91
C THR A 119 3.14 21.49 19.61
N ALA A 120 2.39 20.38 19.76
CA ALA A 120 1.02 20.43 20.27
C ALA A 120 0.88 20.07 21.76
N GLU A 121 -0.08 20.70 22.44
CA GLU A 121 -0.50 20.40 23.83
C GLU A 121 -0.84 18.91 24.05
N PHE A 122 -1.26 18.21 22.98
CA PHE A 122 -1.57 16.77 22.97
C PHE A 122 -0.53 15.90 22.25
N GLY A 123 0.66 16.44 21.93
CA GLY A 123 1.69 15.76 21.14
C GLY A 123 2.13 14.41 21.70
N SER A 124 2.14 14.27 23.03
CA SER A 124 2.45 12.98 23.70
C SER A 124 1.40 11.90 23.46
N HIS A 125 0.11 12.27 23.36
CA HIS A 125 -0.99 11.34 23.09
C HIS A 125 -1.03 10.94 21.61
N VAL A 126 -0.80 11.92 20.73
CA VAL A 126 -0.64 11.69 19.29
C VAL A 126 0.51 10.73 19.05
N LYS A 127 1.67 10.97 19.67
CA LYS A 127 2.85 10.11 19.59
C LYS A 127 2.55 8.67 20.02
N LYS A 128 2.01 8.47 21.23
CA LYS A 128 1.67 7.13 21.75
C LYS A 128 0.68 6.37 20.85
N THR A 129 -0.34 7.07 20.35
CA THR A 129 -1.34 6.46 19.47
C THR A 129 -0.73 6.10 18.12
N SER A 130 0.07 7.00 17.54
CA SER A 130 0.78 6.79 16.27
C SER A 130 1.72 5.59 16.35
N GLU A 131 2.55 5.51 17.40
CA GLU A 131 3.51 4.42 17.62
C GLU A 131 2.82 3.05 17.61
N LYS A 132 1.68 2.92 18.29
CA LYS A 132 0.90 1.68 18.31
C LYS A 132 0.45 1.23 16.92
N TYR A 133 0.11 2.15 16.01
CA TYR A 133 -0.29 1.80 14.65
C TYR A 133 0.92 1.54 13.75
N ILE A 134 1.98 2.32 13.91
CA ILE A 134 3.26 2.11 13.23
C ILE A 134 3.78 0.70 13.48
N ASP A 135 3.84 0.26 14.74
CA ASP A 135 4.29 -1.09 15.10
C ASP A 135 3.42 -2.19 14.46
N LYS A 136 2.10 -1.97 14.41
CA LYS A 136 1.17 -2.89 13.76
C LYS A 136 1.38 -2.96 12.26
N TRP A 137 1.68 -1.85 11.60
CA TRP A 137 1.94 -1.85 10.16
C TRP A 137 3.26 -2.50 9.80
N ILE A 138 4.31 -2.26 10.60
CA ILE A 138 5.61 -2.97 10.47
C ILE A 138 5.36 -4.48 10.58
N TRP A 139 4.71 -4.92 11.66
CA TRP A 139 4.40 -6.33 11.86
C TRP A 139 3.55 -6.91 10.72
N SER A 140 2.58 -6.15 10.21
CA SER A 140 1.73 -6.58 9.10
C SER A 140 2.53 -6.75 7.81
N ALA A 141 3.42 -5.82 7.50
CA ALA A 141 4.29 -5.90 6.32
C ALA A 141 5.23 -7.11 6.40
N GLU A 142 5.88 -7.31 7.54
CA GLU A 142 6.75 -8.47 7.79
C GLU A 142 5.99 -9.80 7.63
N ASN A 143 4.78 -9.89 8.18
CA ASN A 143 3.95 -11.08 8.07
C ASN A 143 3.47 -11.34 6.63
N ILE A 144 3.11 -10.28 5.89
CA ILE A 144 2.76 -10.38 4.46
C ILE A 144 3.96 -10.87 3.64
N LEU A 145 5.15 -10.31 3.88
CA LEU A 145 6.40 -10.74 3.23
C LEU A 145 6.74 -12.19 3.57
N PHE A 146 6.57 -12.60 4.82
CA PHE A 146 6.75 -13.99 5.24
C PHE A 146 5.83 -14.94 4.48
N MET A 147 4.53 -14.61 4.39
CA MET A 147 3.56 -15.42 3.64
C MET A 147 3.89 -15.47 2.14
N TYR A 148 4.31 -14.35 1.56
CA TYR A 148 4.74 -14.28 0.16
C TYR A 148 5.95 -15.19 -0.10
N ASN A 149 6.98 -15.10 0.74
CA ASN A 149 8.17 -15.96 0.61
C ASN A 149 7.83 -17.45 0.77
N ALA A 150 6.89 -17.79 1.67
CA ALA A 150 6.42 -19.17 1.84
C ALA A 150 5.69 -19.69 0.59
N PHE A 151 4.97 -18.83 -0.13
CA PHE A 151 4.36 -19.17 -1.43
C PHE A 151 5.46 -19.48 -2.45
N PHE A 152 6.40 -18.54 -2.65
CA PHE A 152 7.43 -18.67 -3.69
C PHE A 152 8.49 -19.74 -3.43
N LYS A 153 8.79 -20.07 -2.16
CA LYS A 153 9.67 -21.20 -1.80
C LYS A 153 9.22 -22.53 -2.42
N ASN A 154 7.91 -22.72 -2.56
CA ASN A 154 7.32 -23.94 -3.09
C ASN A 154 7.05 -23.87 -4.61
N THR A 155 7.18 -22.69 -5.21
CA THR A 155 6.84 -22.42 -6.61
C THR A 155 8.03 -21.99 -7.47
N GLY A 156 9.19 -21.69 -6.88
CA GLY A 156 10.34 -21.15 -7.60
C GLY A 156 10.22 -19.64 -7.79
N ALA A 157 11.37 -18.98 -7.95
CA ALA A 157 11.45 -17.53 -8.05
C ALA A 157 10.90 -17.02 -9.39
N ALA A 158 9.70 -16.44 -9.41
CA ALA A 158 9.07 -15.92 -10.63
C ALA A 158 9.77 -14.69 -11.22
N PHE A 159 10.51 -13.92 -10.41
CA PHE A 159 11.26 -12.74 -10.85
C PHE A 159 12.76 -13.01 -10.98
N SER A 160 13.13 -14.15 -11.58
CA SER A 160 14.51 -14.43 -11.99
C SER A 160 14.62 -14.54 -13.50
N LEU A 161 15.73 -14.03 -14.07
CA LEU A 161 16.03 -14.16 -15.49
C LEU A 161 16.05 -15.61 -15.96
N GLU A 162 16.43 -16.54 -15.07
CA GLU A 162 16.53 -17.97 -15.37
C GLU A 162 15.16 -18.67 -15.43
N ASN A 163 14.16 -18.17 -14.70
CA ASN A 163 12.86 -18.84 -14.56
C ASN A 163 11.71 -18.08 -15.23
N ILE A 164 11.96 -16.91 -15.81
CA ILE A 164 10.87 -16.03 -16.27
C ILE A 164 9.97 -16.67 -17.33
N ASP A 165 10.52 -17.31 -18.36
CA ASP A 165 9.71 -17.91 -19.43
C ASP A 165 8.84 -19.07 -18.89
N SER A 166 9.38 -19.82 -17.92
CA SER A 166 8.63 -20.86 -17.21
C SER A 166 7.52 -20.25 -16.34
N ALA A 167 7.79 -19.15 -15.64
CA ALA A 167 6.81 -18.45 -14.81
C ALA A 167 5.69 -17.81 -15.65
N ILE A 168 6.01 -17.21 -16.81
CA ILE A 168 5.04 -16.67 -17.77
C ILE A 168 4.11 -17.79 -18.25
N THR A 169 4.70 -18.91 -18.68
CA THR A 169 3.96 -20.07 -19.17
C THR A 169 3.05 -20.66 -18.08
N GLU A 170 3.58 -20.84 -16.87
CA GLU A 170 2.84 -21.40 -15.74
C GLU A 170 1.72 -20.48 -15.25
N GLY A 171 1.95 -19.17 -15.27
CA GLY A 171 0.96 -18.14 -14.94
C GLY A 171 -0.14 -17.96 -15.99
N ASN A 172 0.06 -18.52 -17.20
CA ASN A 172 -0.80 -18.28 -18.36
C ASN A 172 -1.05 -16.78 -18.55
N LEU A 173 0.04 -16.01 -18.56
CA LEU A 173 -0.02 -14.55 -18.66
C LEU A 173 -0.46 -14.12 -20.06
N ASP A 174 -1.21 -13.03 -20.13
CA ASP A 174 -1.46 -12.34 -21.40
C ASP A 174 -0.25 -11.51 -21.83
N GLN A 175 -0.25 -11.02 -23.07
CA GLN A 175 0.87 -10.28 -23.63
C GLN A 175 1.24 -9.05 -22.79
N SER A 176 0.24 -8.31 -22.28
CA SER A 176 0.48 -7.12 -21.46
C SER A 176 1.14 -7.47 -20.13
N SER A 177 0.76 -8.58 -19.51
CA SER A 177 1.33 -9.05 -18.25
C SER A 177 2.74 -9.60 -18.46
N GLU A 178 2.99 -10.28 -19.58
CA GLU A 178 4.33 -10.71 -19.98
C GLU A 178 5.27 -9.51 -20.18
N ASP A 179 4.85 -8.52 -20.96
CA ASP A 179 5.64 -7.33 -21.24
C ASP A 179 6.01 -6.60 -19.94
N TYR A 180 5.04 -6.46 -19.02
CA TYR A 180 5.26 -5.88 -17.70
C TYR A 180 6.31 -6.66 -16.89
N VAL A 181 6.19 -7.99 -16.80
CA VAL A 181 7.14 -8.77 -15.98
C VAL A 181 8.55 -8.72 -16.56
N ARG A 182 8.69 -8.74 -17.90
CA ARG A 182 9.98 -8.59 -18.57
C ARG A 182 10.60 -7.23 -18.30
N GLU A 183 9.82 -6.15 -18.41
CA GLU A 183 10.26 -4.80 -18.07
C GLU A 183 10.74 -4.72 -16.61
N VAL A 184 9.93 -5.21 -15.67
CA VAL A 184 10.25 -5.21 -14.24
C VAL A 184 11.56 -5.92 -13.97
N ILE A 185 11.81 -7.11 -14.55
CA ILE A 185 13.05 -7.85 -14.34
C ILE A 185 14.29 -7.03 -14.73
N HIS A 186 14.22 -6.27 -15.81
CA HIS A 186 15.32 -5.39 -16.22
C HIS A 186 15.57 -4.24 -15.24
N THR A 187 14.55 -3.81 -14.48
CA THR A 187 14.68 -2.76 -13.46
C THR A 187 15.17 -3.24 -12.09
N ILE A 188 15.02 -4.54 -11.77
CA ILE A 188 15.37 -5.11 -10.45
C ILE A 188 16.79 -4.76 -9.98
N PRO A 189 17.85 -4.83 -10.82
CA PRO A 189 19.20 -4.46 -10.38
C PRO A 189 19.29 -3.02 -9.88
N HIS A 190 18.59 -2.09 -10.53
CA HIS A 190 18.54 -0.68 -10.14
C HIS A 190 17.78 -0.51 -8.83
N ILE A 191 16.63 -1.17 -8.68
CA ILE A 191 15.82 -1.16 -7.45
C ILE A 191 16.65 -1.68 -6.27
N LYS A 192 17.37 -2.80 -6.43
CA LYS A 192 18.23 -3.37 -5.39
C LYS A 192 19.35 -2.42 -4.96
N ALA A 193 19.97 -1.71 -5.91
CA ALA A 193 21.02 -0.76 -5.62
C ALA A 193 20.52 0.45 -4.84
N SER A 194 19.31 0.95 -5.16
CA SER A 194 18.66 2.04 -4.42
C SER A 194 18.19 1.58 -3.04
N ALA A 195 17.54 0.43 -2.94
CA ALA A 195 17.00 -0.09 -1.67
C ALA A 195 18.09 -0.36 -0.61
N ARG A 196 19.28 -0.84 -1.01
CA ARG A 196 20.43 -1.00 -0.10
C ARG A 196 20.90 0.32 0.51
N LYS A 197 20.79 1.42 -0.22
CA LYS A 197 21.11 2.76 0.31
C LYS A 197 20.05 3.24 1.29
N MET A 198 18.81 2.78 1.15
CA MET A 198 17.69 3.15 2.03
C MET A 198 17.61 2.29 3.30
N SER A 199 18.07 1.03 3.28
CA SER A 199 18.13 0.20 4.50
C SER A 199 19.08 0.74 5.57
N ASP A 200 20.05 1.57 5.18
CA ASP A 200 20.96 2.26 6.09
C ASP A 200 20.35 3.53 6.70
N VAL A 201 19.18 3.96 6.22
CA VAL A 201 18.47 5.14 6.68
C VAL A 201 17.25 4.66 7.48
N THR A 202 17.20 4.97 8.77
CA THR A 202 16.01 4.72 9.63
C THR A 202 14.80 5.60 9.26
N ASP A 203 14.93 6.37 8.18
CA ASP A 203 13.94 7.28 7.63
C ASP A 203 13.23 6.60 6.47
N TYR A 204 12.05 6.06 6.76
CA TYR A 204 11.16 5.44 5.78
C TYR A 204 10.47 6.54 4.96
N ASN A 205 11.25 7.31 4.20
CA ASN A 205 10.74 8.28 3.26
C ASN A 205 10.18 7.54 2.04
N TYR A 206 8.91 7.16 2.11
CA TYR A 206 7.98 6.81 1.02
C TYR A 206 8.39 5.81 -0.07
N GLU A 207 9.60 5.27 -0.09
CA GLU A 207 10.08 4.53 -1.24
C GLU A 207 10.31 3.06 -0.89
N MET A 208 9.40 2.20 -1.35
CA MET A 208 9.62 0.77 -1.65
C MET A 208 10.22 -0.13 -0.55
N VAL A 209 10.36 0.31 0.70
CA VAL A 209 11.10 -0.36 1.79
C VAL A 209 10.69 -1.82 2.01
N TRP A 210 9.40 -2.12 1.87
CA TRP A 210 8.86 -3.47 1.92
C TRP A 210 8.63 -4.02 0.51
N CYS A 211 8.17 -3.20 -0.43
CA CYS A 211 7.86 -3.64 -1.79
C CYS A 211 9.06 -4.21 -2.54
N TRP A 212 10.27 -3.66 -2.36
CA TRP A 212 11.48 -4.12 -3.07
C TRP A 212 11.83 -5.57 -2.72
N GLN A 213 11.47 -6.02 -1.52
CA GLN A 213 11.75 -7.37 -1.04
C GLN A 213 10.98 -8.45 -1.82
N LEU A 214 9.87 -8.09 -2.48
CA LEU A 214 9.11 -9.00 -3.34
C LEU A 214 9.90 -9.49 -4.56
N PHE A 215 10.91 -8.71 -4.98
CA PHE A 215 11.79 -9.00 -6.11
C PHE A 215 13.08 -9.74 -5.69
N VAL A 216 13.28 -9.93 -4.39
CA VAL A 216 14.46 -10.62 -3.83
C VAL A 216 13.97 -11.91 -3.21
N GLN A 217 13.65 -12.86 -4.09
CA GLN A 217 13.25 -14.20 -3.69
C GLN A 217 14.52 -14.97 -3.29
N ASN A 218 14.60 -15.36 -2.01
CA ASN A 218 15.67 -16.20 -1.45
C ASN A 218 15.43 -17.69 -1.72
#